data_AF-A0A819ZCG7-F1
#
_entry.id   AF-A0A819ZCG7-F1
#
_cell.length_a   1.000
_cell.length_b   1.000
_cell.length_c   1.000
_cell.angle_alpha   90.00
_cell.angle_beta   90.00
_cell.angle_gamma   90.00
#
_symmetry.space_group_name_H-M   'P 1'
#
loop_
_entity.id
_entity.type
_entity.pdbx_description
1 polymer ?
#
loop_
_entity_poly.entity_id
_entity_poly.type
_entity_poly.pdbx_seq_one_letter_code
_entity_poly.pdbx_strand_id
1 'polypeptide(L)'
;MTYCTAGMWGVGTYFAQDALYSCGNYRYSLPNGKSQVFLAQVLTGHSHNCNSDSSIRRPPKKNESASGQRYDSVSGTTGGSTVYIVYENRVAYPTYLITFAL
;
A
#
# COMPACT_ATOMS: atom_id res chain seq x y z
N MET A 1 1.66 -5.10 -10.73
CA MET A 1 0.49 -4.64 -9.96
C MET A 1 -0.13 -3.45 -10.67
N THR A 2 -1.42 -3.19 -10.44
CA THR A 2 -2.10 -1.98 -10.92
C THR A 2 -2.31 -1.05 -9.74
N TYR A 3 -2.39 0.26 -9.99
CA TYR A 3 -2.74 1.22 -8.95
C TYR A 3 -4.24 1.15 -8.62
N CYS A 4 -4.61 1.51 -7.40
CA CYS A 4 -6.02 1.77 -7.08
C CYS A 4 -6.52 2.99 -7.87
N THR A 5 -7.82 3.06 -8.14
CA THR A 5 -8.43 4.25 -8.79
C THR A 5 -8.67 5.39 -7.81
N ALA A 6 -8.76 5.09 -6.51
CA ALA A 6 -8.89 6.04 -5.41
C ALA A 6 -8.41 5.41 -4.09
N GLY A 7 -7.99 6.24 -3.13
CA GLY A 7 -7.60 5.80 -1.79
C GLY A 7 -7.26 6.98 -0.86
N MET A 8 -7.11 6.69 0.44
CA MET A 8 -6.88 7.70 1.49
C MET A 8 -5.58 8.49 1.32
N TRP A 9 -4.54 7.89 0.73
CA TRP A 9 -3.27 8.54 0.40
C TRP A 9 -3.07 8.59 -1.12
N GLY A 10 -4.17 8.74 -1.86
CA GLY A 10 -4.17 8.92 -3.30
C GLY A 10 -4.02 7.64 -4.12
N VAL A 11 -3.61 7.80 -5.38
CA VAL A 11 -3.58 6.73 -6.38
C VAL A 11 -2.26 5.99 -6.32
N GLY A 12 -2.26 4.77 -5.79
CA GLY A 12 -1.07 3.94 -5.62
C GLY A 12 -1.42 2.50 -5.28
N THR A 13 -0.44 1.69 -4.92
CA THR A 13 -0.64 0.33 -4.44
C THR A 13 -0.45 0.30 -2.93
N TYR A 14 -1.45 -0.23 -2.22
CA TYR A 14 -1.55 -0.18 -0.76
C TYR A 14 -1.17 -1.54 -0.17
N PHE A 15 -0.33 -1.51 0.86
CA PHE A 15 0.10 -2.67 1.62
C PHE A 15 -0.13 -2.42 3.10
N ALA A 16 -0.76 -3.37 3.78
CA ALA A 16 -0.95 -3.30 5.22
C ALA A 16 0.13 -4.11 5.92
N GLN A 17 0.60 -3.60 7.06
CA GLN A 17 1.51 -4.33 7.94
C GLN A 17 0.79 -5.51 8.61
N ASP A 18 -0.47 -5.32 9.02
CA ASP A 18 -1.24 -6.36 9.71
C ASP A 18 -2.15 -7.09 8.73
N ALA A 19 -1.99 -8.42 8.67
CA ALA A 19 -2.79 -9.27 7.80
C ALA A 19 -4.30 -9.15 8.08
N LEU A 20 -4.70 -8.91 9.33
CA LEU A 20 -6.10 -8.73 9.73
C LEU A 20 -6.78 -7.60 8.93
N TYR A 21 -6.06 -6.52 8.64
CA TYR A 21 -6.59 -5.39 7.87
C TYR A 21 -6.93 -5.79 6.43
N SER A 22 -6.00 -6.47 5.75
CA SER A 22 -6.18 -6.97 4.39
C SER A 22 -7.21 -8.10 4.32
N CYS A 23 -7.13 -9.07 5.23
CA CYS A 23 -8.06 -10.19 5.29
C CYS A 23 -9.48 -9.71 5.60
N GLY A 24 -9.68 -8.76 6.51
CA GLY A 24 -11.01 -8.27 6.87
C GLY A 24 -11.72 -7.56 5.71
N ASN A 25 -11.01 -6.69 5.01
CA ASN A 25 -11.65 -5.68 4.16
C ASN A 25 -11.26 -5.73 2.67
N TYR A 26 -10.13 -6.36 2.32
CA TYR A 26 -9.52 -6.24 0.98
C TYR A 26 -9.15 -7.58 0.33
N ARG A 27 -9.56 -8.71 0.93
CA ARG A 27 -9.35 -10.04 0.36
C ARG A 27 -10.17 -10.22 -0.92
N TYR A 28 -9.66 -11.03 -1.83
CA TYR A 28 -10.43 -11.51 -2.98
C TYR A 28 -11.23 -12.74 -2.60
N SER A 29 -12.55 -12.72 -2.79
CA SER A 29 -13.43 -13.86 -2.51
C SER A 29 -13.50 -14.80 -3.71
N LEU A 30 -13.23 -16.08 -3.50
CA LEU A 30 -13.37 -17.13 -4.50
C LEU A 30 -14.80 -17.70 -4.50
N PRO A 31 -15.27 -18.25 -5.64
CA PRO A 31 -16.61 -18.87 -5.73
C PRO A 31 -16.83 -20.05 -4.77
N ASN A 32 -15.75 -20.71 -4.32
CA ASN A 32 -15.81 -21.85 -3.39
C ASN A 32 -15.82 -21.45 -1.91
N GLY A 33 -16.07 -20.17 -1.60
CA GLY A 33 -16.12 -19.64 -0.23
C GLY A 33 -14.75 -19.39 0.41
N LYS A 34 -13.64 -19.72 -0.27
CA LYS A 34 -12.30 -19.34 0.18
C LYS A 34 -12.01 -17.90 -0.19
N SER A 35 -10.94 -17.36 0.37
CA SER A 35 -10.46 -16.03 0.07
C SER A 35 -8.96 -15.99 -0.14
N GLN A 36 -8.49 -14.96 -0.84
CA GLN A 36 -7.09 -14.79 -1.20
C GLN A 36 -6.56 -13.41 -0.84
N VAL A 37 -5.31 -13.39 -0.36
CA VAL A 37 -4.52 -12.17 -0.14
C VAL A 37 -3.08 -12.41 -0.60
N PHE A 38 -2.42 -11.36 -1.09
CA PHE A 38 -1.00 -11.39 -1.39
C PHE A 38 -0.17 -11.08 -0.15
N LEU A 39 0.90 -11.84 0.07
CA LEU A 39 2.02 -11.44 0.91
C LEU A 39 3.15 -10.98 -0.02
N ALA A 40 3.61 -9.74 0.15
CA ALA A 40 4.57 -9.11 -0.73
C ALA A 40 5.76 -8.56 0.05
N GLN A 41 6.95 -8.60 -0.57
CA GLN A 41 8.09 -7.79 -0.17
C GLN A 41 8.03 -6.45 -0.91
N VAL A 42 8.09 -5.35 -0.17
CA VAL A 42 7.90 -4.00 -0.72
C VAL A 42 9.07 -3.12 -0.30
N LEU A 43 9.71 -2.44 -1.26
CA LEU A 43 10.75 -1.46 -1.00
C LEU A 43 10.09 -0.14 -0.58
N THR A 44 9.84 0.01 0.72
CA THR A 44 9.23 1.22 1.29
C THR A 44 10.22 2.36 1.46
N GLY A 45 11.51 2.06 1.62
CA GLY A 45 12.58 3.06 1.74
C GLY A 45 12.29 4.11 2.81
N HIS A 46 12.57 5.37 2.52
CA HIS A 46 12.14 6.49 3.35
C HIS A 46 10.68 6.80 3.08
N SER A 47 9.82 6.41 4.02
CA SER A 47 8.39 6.70 3.94
C SER A 47 8.07 8.07 4.53
N HIS A 48 7.22 8.83 3.83
CA HIS A 48 6.61 10.04 4.39
C HIS A 48 5.36 9.67 5.18
N ASN A 49 5.40 9.82 6.51
CA ASN A 49 4.23 9.64 7.34
C ASN A 49 3.36 10.90 7.32
N CYS A 50 2.11 10.79 6.87
CA CYS A 50 1.20 11.93 6.83
C CYS A 50 -0.28 11.55 7.01
N ASN A 51 -1.08 12.57 7.31
CA ASN A 51 -2.55 12.46 7.26
C ASN A 51 -3.02 12.06 5.86
N SER A 52 -4.25 11.54 5.79
CA SER A 52 -4.86 11.15 4.53
C SER A 52 -4.98 12.36 3.58
N ASP A 53 -4.45 12.21 2.38
CA ASP A 53 -4.61 13.14 1.27
C ASP A 53 -4.82 12.33 -0.01
N SER A 54 -6.06 12.34 -0.51
CA SER A 54 -6.45 11.61 -1.71
C SER A 54 -5.93 12.25 -3.02
N SER A 55 -5.36 13.46 -2.94
CA SER A 55 -4.78 14.16 -4.09
C SER A 55 -3.37 13.66 -4.44
N ILE A 56 -2.73 12.90 -3.54
CA ILE A 56 -1.37 12.37 -3.77
C ILE A 56 -1.35 11.47 -5.02
N ARG A 57 -0.35 11.70 -5.89
CA ARG A 57 -0.09 10.87 -7.08
C ARG A 57 1.33 10.30 -7.11
N ARG A 58 2.22 10.86 -6.29
CA ARG A 58 3.63 10.49 -6.13
C ARG A 58 4.07 10.88 -4.72
N PRO A 59 5.08 10.23 -4.11
CA PRO A 59 5.56 10.60 -2.79
C PRO A 59 5.98 12.07 -2.72
N PRO A 60 5.76 12.79 -1.62
CA PRO A 60 6.20 14.18 -1.44
C PRO A 60 7.70 14.37 -1.63
N LYS A 61 8.14 15.62 -1.83
CA LYS A 61 9.57 15.95 -1.85
C LYS A 61 10.12 15.92 -0.42
N LYS A 62 11.37 15.46 -0.22
CA LYS A 62 12.00 15.40 1.12
C LYS A 62 12.25 16.80 1.69
N ASN A 63 12.72 17.71 0.84
CA ASN A 63 12.97 19.10 1.16
C ASN A 63 12.38 20.00 0.05
N GLU A 64 12.10 21.27 0.36
CA GLU A 64 11.83 22.33 -0.63
C GLU A 64 13.05 22.63 -1.53
N SER A 65 14.23 22.09 -1.19
CA SER A 65 15.51 22.41 -1.82
C SER A 65 15.75 21.72 -3.18
N ALA A 66 16.66 22.32 -3.96
CA ALA A 66 16.90 22.11 -5.40
C ALA A 66 17.14 20.68 -5.92
N SER A 67 17.35 19.67 -5.06
CA SER A 67 17.65 18.30 -5.51
C SER A 67 16.45 17.58 -6.14
N GLY A 68 15.22 18.05 -5.87
CA GLY A 68 14.00 17.41 -6.38
C GLY A 68 13.75 16.00 -5.83
N GLN A 69 14.52 15.56 -4.83
CA GLN A 69 14.42 14.23 -4.24
C GLN A 69 13.08 14.03 -3.55
N ARG A 70 12.45 12.89 -3.82
CA ARG A 70 11.19 12.47 -3.21
C ARG A 70 11.42 11.39 -2.15
N TYR A 71 10.43 11.23 -1.28
CA TYR A 71 10.31 10.02 -0.47
C TYR A 71 10.10 8.80 -1.37
N ASP A 72 10.36 7.63 -0.82
CA ASP A 72 10.27 6.36 -1.56
C ASP A 72 8.84 5.79 -1.48
N SER A 73 8.14 6.04 -0.36
CA SER A 73 6.72 5.71 -0.16
C SER A 73 5.99 6.77 0.67
N VAL A 74 4.68 6.60 0.81
CA VAL A 74 3.86 7.27 1.82
C VAL A 74 3.37 6.24 2.83
N SER A 75 3.24 6.62 4.09
CA SER A 75 2.67 5.76 5.13
C SER A 75 1.67 6.51 5.99
N GLY A 76 0.76 5.76 6.60
CA GLY A 76 -0.16 6.28 7.60
C GLY A 76 -0.82 5.14 8.37
N THR A 77 -1.74 5.49 9.26
CA THR A 77 -2.43 4.51 10.12
C THR A 77 -3.92 4.56 9.84
N THR A 78 -4.53 3.39 9.62
CA THR A 78 -5.98 3.27 9.41
C THR A 78 -6.45 1.88 9.81
N GLY A 79 -7.66 1.77 10.35
CA GLY A 79 -8.25 0.50 10.78
C GLY A 79 -7.36 -0.34 11.70
N GLY A 80 -6.56 0.31 12.55
CA GLY A 80 -5.63 -0.34 13.48
C GLY A 80 -4.34 -0.86 12.87
N SER A 81 -4.07 -0.61 11.58
CA SER A 81 -2.82 -1.04 10.92
C SER A 81 -2.05 0.13 10.33
N THR A 82 -0.72 -0.02 10.29
CA THR A 82 0.13 0.85 9.47
C THR A 82 0.04 0.39 8.03
N VAL A 83 -0.23 1.32 7.13
CA VAL A 83 -0.25 1.07 5.69
C VAL A 83 0.87 1.82 5.00
N TYR A 84 1.39 1.21 3.95
CA TYR A 84 2.38 1.78 3.05
C TYR A 84 1.80 1.85 1.64
N ILE A 85 2.05 2.98 0.97
CA ILE A 85 1.59 3.26 -0.38
C ILE A 85 2.81 3.51 -1.24
N VAL A 86 2.96 2.67 -2.26
CA VAL A 86 3.97 2.86 -3.31
C VAL A 86 3.29 3.32 -4.60
N TYR A 87 4.00 4.15 -5.35
CA TYR A 87 3.49 4.79 -6.58
C TYR A 87 4.25 4.31 -7.82
N GLU A 88 4.98 3.21 -7.68
CA GLU A 88 5.72 2.52 -8.73
C GLU A 88 5.50 1.01 -8.63
N ASN A 89 5.26 0.34 -9.76
CA ASN A 89 4.95 -1.09 -9.76
C ASN A 89 6.17 -2.00 -9.53
N ARG A 90 7.39 -1.49 -9.76
CA ARG A 90 8.63 -2.28 -9.71
C ARG A 90 9.18 -2.45 -8.29
N VAL A 91 8.62 -1.73 -7.32
CA VAL A 91 9.07 -1.75 -5.92
C VAL A 91 8.27 -2.70 -5.03
N ALA A 92 7.38 -3.51 -5.62
CA ALA A 92 6.61 -4.51 -4.89
C ALA A 92 6.70 -5.87 -5.59
N TYR A 93 7.16 -6.88 -4.85
CA TYR A 93 7.27 -8.25 -5.31
C TYR A 93 6.29 -9.14 -4.53
N PRO A 94 5.21 -9.65 -5.17
CA PRO A 94 4.27 -10.54 -4.52
C PRO A 94 4.90 -11.92 -4.36
N THR A 95 5.35 -12.22 -3.14
CA THR A 95 6.08 -13.46 -2.84
C THR A 95 5.15 -14.66 -2.73
N TYR A 96 3.96 -14.47 -2.16
CA TYR A 96 2.98 -15.54 -1.97
C TYR A 96 1.55 -15.08 -2.24
N LEU A 97 0.73 -16.00 -2.74
CA LEU A 97 -0.73 -15.89 -2.77
C LEU A 97 -1.29 -16.84 -1.71
N ILE A 98 -1.76 -16.29 -0.59
CA ILE A 98 -2.30 -17.07 0.52
C ILE A 98 -3.79 -17.29 0.26
N THR A 99 -4.22 -18.55 0.27
CA THR A 99 -5.63 -18.93 0.19
C THR A 99 -6.10 -19.46 1.54
N PHE A 100 -7.16 -18.89 2.10
CA PHE A 100 -7.68 -19.22 3.42
C PHE A 100 -9.22 -19.29 3.42
N ALA A 101 -9.79 -19.84 4.48
CA ALA A 101 -11.22 -19.76 4.78
C ALA A 101 -11.40 -18.99 6.09
N LEU A 102 -12.52 -18.29 6.22
CA LEU A 102 -12.92 -17.58 7.44
C LEU A 102 -13.73 -18.49 8.36
#